data_AF-A0A1G0YF01-F1
#
_entry.id   AF-A0A1G0YF01-F1
#
_cell.length_a   1.000
_cell.length_b   1.000
_cell.length_c   1.000
_cell.angle_alpha   90.00
_cell.angle_beta   90.00
_cell.angle_gamma   90.00
#
_symmetry.space_group_name_H-M   'P 1'
#
loop_
_entity.id
_entity.type
_entity.pdbx_description
1 polymer ?
#
loop_
_entity_poly.entity_id
_entity_poly.type
_entity_poly.pdbx_seq_one_letter_code
_entity_poly.pdbx_strand_id
1 'polypeptide(L)'
;MKMDIGLQIIVVWVCFLSLLPVAYSGTISYSYDARHRLVRFETDAGSRICYRYDAAGNLRHLQSFRDADRDGLPDEWEMWFWSGLSQASATTDADHDGLSDLAEWCCGTDPMHPGSCLRALLCRRSDTEGFSMTWASETNRMYAVDRFLEFPVSDSFQTLIDHLPATPPVNEFTDSYTTNKCFYRIRVETE
;
A
#
# COMPACT_ATOMS: atom_id res chain seq x y z
N MET A 1 14.06 18.59 33.05
CA MET A 1 12.70 18.28 33.51
C MET A 1 11.75 18.71 32.40
N LYS A 2 11.36 17.78 31.52
CA LYS A 2 10.48 18.02 30.37
C LYS A 2 9.08 18.32 30.91
N MET A 3 8.51 19.46 30.53
CA MET A 3 7.07 19.72 30.65
C MET A 3 6.41 19.25 29.37
N ASP A 4 5.66 18.16 29.46
CA ASP A 4 4.73 17.72 28.43
C ASP A 4 3.65 18.79 28.23
N ILE A 5 3.52 19.27 26.99
CA ILE A 5 2.41 20.11 26.58
C ILE A 5 1.44 19.19 25.83
N GLY A 6 0.47 18.64 26.57
CA GLY A 6 -0.63 17.89 26.00
C GLY A 6 -1.47 18.80 25.09
N LEU A 7 -1.40 18.60 23.78
CA LEU A 7 -2.39 19.15 22.86
C LEU A 7 -3.65 18.29 22.94
N GLN A 8 -4.62 18.72 23.74
CA GLN A 8 -6.01 18.28 23.61
C GLN A 8 -6.64 19.12 22.49
N ILE A 9 -6.75 18.56 21.28
CA ILE A 9 -7.53 19.17 20.22
C ILE A 9 -8.99 18.70 20.39
N ILE A 10 -9.79 19.56 21.01
CA ILE A 10 -11.25 19.49 20.98
C ILE A 10 -11.70 20.12 19.66
N VAL A 11 -12.33 19.34 18.77
CA VAL A 11 -13.05 19.88 17.62
C VAL A 11 -14.52 19.46 17.75
N VAL A 12 -15.37 20.44 18.06
CA VAL A 12 -16.83 20.33 17.99
C VAL A 12 -17.28 21.09 16.74
N TRP A 13 -18.04 20.43 15.87
CA TRP A 13 -18.87 21.09 14.85
C TRP A 13 -20.30 20.58 14.96
N VAL A 14 -21.27 21.51 15.02
CA VAL A 14 -22.71 21.24 15.12
C VAL A 14 -23.46 22.01 14.02
N CYS A 15 -24.30 21.32 13.24
CA CYS A 15 -25.59 21.80 12.69
C CYS A 15 -26.34 20.63 11.99
N PHE A 16 -27.29 19.94 12.65
CA PHE A 16 -28.76 20.14 12.69
C PHE A 16 -29.54 19.80 11.39
N LEU A 17 -29.92 18.52 11.21
CA LEU A 17 -31.34 18.07 11.16
C LEU A 17 -31.44 16.52 11.21
N SER A 18 -32.10 16.02 12.27
CA SER A 18 -32.71 14.68 12.44
C SER A 18 -31.87 13.38 12.35
N LEU A 19 -31.96 12.65 13.47
CA LEU A 19 -31.68 11.21 13.73
C LEU A 19 -30.24 10.81 14.11
N LEU A 20 -30.01 10.84 15.43
CA LEU A 20 -28.97 10.18 16.24
C LEU A 20 -27.50 10.44 15.83
N PRO A 21 -26.70 11.17 16.64
CA PRO A 21 -25.26 11.18 16.44
C PRO A 21 -24.73 9.77 16.71
N VAL A 22 -24.25 9.09 15.66
CA VAL A 22 -23.28 8.00 15.84
C VAL A 22 -22.05 8.65 16.47
N ALA A 23 -21.95 8.55 17.79
CA ALA A 23 -20.73 8.89 18.49
C ALA A 23 -19.65 7.93 17.98
N TYR A 24 -18.74 8.43 17.14
CA TYR A 24 -17.56 7.66 16.79
C TYR A 24 -16.70 7.53 18.05
N SER A 25 -16.72 6.34 18.68
CA SER A 25 -15.99 6.03 19.91
C SER A 25 -14.56 5.55 19.62
N GLY A 26 -13.93 6.11 18.58
CA GLY A 26 -12.59 5.73 18.15
C GLY A 26 -11.60 6.89 18.25
N THR A 27 -10.32 6.52 18.25
CA THR A 27 -9.11 7.31 18.24
C THR A 27 -9.01 8.36 17.14
N ILE A 28 -8.95 8.13 15.83
CA ILE A 28 -8.49 9.15 14.84
C ILE A 28 -7.01 9.60 15.01
N SER A 29 -6.21 9.29 14.00
CA SER A 29 -4.80 9.66 13.86
C SER A 29 -4.60 10.66 12.72
N TYR A 30 -3.65 11.59 12.90
CA TYR A 30 -3.27 12.59 11.90
C TYR A 30 -1.76 12.51 11.65
N SER A 31 -1.34 12.64 10.39
CA SER A 31 0.08 12.73 10.01
C SER A 31 0.33 13.96 9.15
N TYR A 32 1.52 14.55 9.28
CA TYR A 32 1.87 15.82 8.65
C TYR A 32 3.20 15.71 7.89
N ASP A 33 3.36 16.52 6.84
CA ASP A 33 4.64 16.68 6.16
C ASP A 33 5.61 17.61 6.94
N ALA A 34 6.84 17.76 6.44
CA ALA A 34 7.86 18.64 7.04
C ALA A 34 7.46 20.13 7.07
N ARG A 35 6.39 20.52 6.36
CA ARG A 35 5.83 21.88 6.36
C ARG A 35 4.57 21.97 7.22
N HIS A 36 4.31 20.96 8.06
CA HIS A 36 3.17 20.85 8.98
C HIS A 36 1.81 20.83 8.28
N ARG A 37 1.74 20.40 7.01
CA ARG A 37 0.49 20.21 6.29
C ARG A 37 -0.01 18.78 6.49
N LEU A 38 -1.32 18.61 6.68
CA LEU A 38 -1.96 17.31 6.89
C LEU A 38 -1.78 16.44 5.64
N VAL A 39 -1.09 15.30 5.76
CA VAL A 39 -0.91 14.33 4.66
C VAL A 39 -1.77 13.09 4.83
N ARG A 40 -2.20 12.76 6.04
CA ARG A 40 -3.05 11.60 6.33
C ARG A 40 -3.97 11.88 7.50
N PHE A 41 -5.25 11.54 7.32
CA PHE A 41 -6.26 11.39 8.37
C PHE A 41 -6.68 9.94 8.38
N GLU A 42 -6.75 9.29 9.53
CA GLU A 42 -7.11 7.89 9.61
C GLU A 42 -7.93 7.62 10.87
N THR A 43 -9.02 6.91 10.70
CA THR A 43 -9.83 6.41 11.80
C THR A 43 -9.32 5.02 12.18
N ASP A 44 -9.44 4.66 13.43
CA ASP A 44 -9.17 3.32 13.97
C ASP A 44 -10.19 2.26 13.53
N ALA A 45 -11.23 2.67 12.81
CA ALA A 45 -12.08 1.80 12.01
C ALA A 45 -11.51 1.53 10.60
N GLY A 46 -10.28 1.96 10.27
CA GLY A 46 -9.62 1.70 8.98
C GLY A 46 -9.85 2.76 7.91
N SER A 47 -10.93 3.53 8.00
CA SER A 47 -11.20 4.60 7.03
C SER A 47 -10.10 5.68 7.07
N ARG A 48 -9.49 6.01 5.92
CA ARG A 48 -8.39 6.98 5.82
C ARG A 48 -8.54 7.94 4.65
N ILE A 49 -8.03 9.16 4.80
CA ILE A 49 -7.93 10.16 3.74
C ILE A 49 -6.47 10.59 3.60
N CYS A 50 -5.93 10.50 2.39
CA CYS A 50 -4.57 10.89 2.04
C CYS A 50 -4.57 12.18 1.21
N TYR A 51 -3.71 13.12 1.57
CA TYR A 51 -3.56 14.43 0.92
C TYR A 51 -2.18 14.55 0.30
N ARG A 52 -2.11 14.93 -0.99
CA ARG A 52 -0.85 15.29 -1.65
C ARG A 52 -0.87 16.73 -2.11
N TYR A 53 0.20 17.44 -1.82
CA TYR A 53 0.36 18.84 -2.18
C TYR A 53 1.50 19.02 -3.19
N ASP A 54 1.39 20.05 -4.02
CA ASP A 54 2.53 20.51 -4.82
C ASP A 54 3.55 21.29 -3.98
N ALA A 55 4.68 21.62 -4.62
CA ALA A 55 5.77 22.40 -4.04
C ALA A 55 5.35 23.83 -3.64
N ALA A 56 4.30 24.38 -4.27
CA ALA A 56 3.80 25.72 -3.99
C ALA A 56 2.86 25.76 -2.77
N GLY A 57 2.35 24.62 -2.31
CA GLY A 57 1.41 24.58 -1.19
C GLY A 57 0.05 23.98 -1.52
N ASN A 58 -0.29 23.82 -2.80
CA ASN A 58 -1.66 23.56 -3.22
C ASN A 58 -1.97 22.07 -3.16
N LEU A 59 -3.17 21.73 -2.69
CA LEU A 59 -3.67 20.35 -2.73
C LEU A 59 -3.83 19.91 -4.19
N ARG A 60 -3.18 18.81 -4.56
CA ARG A 60 -3.21 18.22 -5.90
C ARG A 60 -4.03 16.95 -5.95
N HIS A 61 -4.00 16.16 -4.89
CA HIS A 61 -4.68 14.87 -4.83
C HIS A 61 -5.28 14.66 -3.45
N LEU A 62 -6.52 14.18 -3.42
CA LEU A 62 -7.20 13.70 -2.23
C LEU A 62 -7.69 12.29 -2.55
N GLN A 63 -7.34 11.33 -1.71
CA GLN A 63 -7.80 9.96 -1.84
C GLN A 63 -8.51 9.57 -0.56
N SER A 64 -9.74 9.09 -0.68
CA SER A 64 -10.54 8.60 0.44
C SER A 64 -10.62 7.08 0.34
N PHE A 65 -10.32 6.39 1.43
CA PHE A 65 -10.50 4.96 1.58
C PHE A 65 -11.50 4.80 2.71
N ARG A 66 -12.77 4.57 2.37
CA ARG A 66 -13.78 4.20 3.35
C ARG A 66 -13.72 2.70 3.55
N ASP A 67 -13.95 2.24 4.77
CA ASP A 67 -14.02 0.82 5.15
C ASP A 67 -15.19 0.70 6.15
N ALA A 68 -16.39 0.40 5.64
CA ALA A 68 -17.64 0.51 6.37
C ALA A 68 -17.97 -0.75 7.18
N ASP A 69 -17.59 -1.92 6.70
CA ASP A 69 -17.69 -3.21 7.41
C ASP A 69 -16.42 -3.61 8.16
N ARG A 70 -15.35 -2.82 8.04
CA ARG A 70 -14.15 -2.81 8.90
C ARG A 70 -13.32 -4.08 8.77
N ASP A 71 -13.17 -4.55 7.56
CA ASP A 71 -12.45 -5.78 7.28
C ASP A 71 -11.05 -5.54 6.70
N GLY A 72 -10.65 -4.27 6.57
CA GLY A 72 -9.35 -3.85 6.09
C GLY A 72 -9.28 -3.58 4.59
N LEU A 73 -10.40 -3.69 3.86
CA LEU A 73 -10.51 -3.33 2.45
C LEU A 73 -11.25 -2.00 2.26
N PRO A 74 -11.00 -1.27 1.15
CA PRO A 74 -11.80 -0.08 0.88
C PRO A 74 -13.14 -0.39 0.20
N ASP A 75 -14.23 0.21 0.68
CA ASP A 75 -15.60 0.09 0.13
C ASP A 75 -15.63 0.30 -1.39
N GLU A 76 -14.90 1.29 -1.89
CA GLU A 76 -14.90 1.62 -3.32
C GLU A 76 -14.33 0.48 -4.16
N TRP A 77 -13.33 -0.23 -3.63
CA TRP A 77 -12.70 -1.37 -4.27
C TRP A 77 -13.65 -2.58 -4.25
N GLU A 78 -14.26 -2.87 -3.11
CA GLU A 78 -15.21 -3.98 -2.97
C GLU A 78 -16.47 -3.78 -3.81
N MET A 79 -17.03 -2.56 -3.80
CA MET A 79 -18.17 -2.18 -4.63
C MET A 79 -17.87 -2.30 -6.12
N TRP A 80 -16.62 -2.07 -6.55
CA TRP A 80 -16.23 -2.20 -7.94
C TRP A 80 -16.32 -3.65 -8.43
N PHE A 81 -15.85 -4.61 -7.64
CA PHE A 81 -15.81 -6.03 -8.03
C PHE A 81 -17.12 -6.76 -7.74
N TRP A 82 -17.75 -6.53 -6.58
CA TRP A 82 -18.91 -7.31 -6.14
C TRP A 82 -20.20 -6.52 -6.00
N SER A 83 -20.18 -5.19 -6.16
CA SER A 83 -21.34 -4.32 -5.85
C SER A 83 -21.87 -4.54 -4.43
N GLY A 84 -20.99 -4.93 -3.51
CA GLY A 84 -21.26 -5.20 -2.11
C GLY A 84 -19.95 -5.18 -1.31
N LEU A 85 -20.08 -5.18 0.01
CA LEU A 85 -18.95 -5.08 0.94
C LEU A 85 -18.62 -6.45 1.56
N SER A 86 -19.64 -7.26 1.89
CA SER A 86 -19.45 -8.53 2.59
C SER A 86 -18.89 -9.71 1.76
N GLN A 87 -18.36 -9.48 0.57
CA GLN A 87 -17.90 -10.53 -0.36
C GLN A 87 -16.40 -10.79 -0.26
N ALA A 88 -15.63 -9.78 0.11
CA ALA A 88 -14.20 -9.84 0.33
C ALA A 88 -13.91 -9.48 1.79
N SER A 89 -12.65 -9.58 2.17
CA SER A 89 -12.08 -9.14 3.44
C SER A 89 -10.58 -9.18 3.34
N ALA A 90 -9.85 -8.59 4.28
CA ALA A 90 -8.39 -8.65 4.21
C ALA A 90 -7.76 -10.06 4.21
N THR A 91 -8.54 -11.09 4.57
CA THR A 91 -8.08 -12.48 4.75
C THR A 91 -8.71 -13.48 3.79
N THR A 92 -9.75 -13.11 3.05
CA THR A 92 -10.35 -13.97 2.03
C THR A 92 -9.49 -13.99 0.77
N ASP A 93 -9.74 -14.99 -0.06
CA ASP A 93 -9.09 -15.26 -1.35
C ASP A 93 -10.23 -15.61 -2.30
N ALA A 94 -10.81 -14.57 -2.91
CA ALA A 94 -12.09 -14.66 -3.61
C ALA A 94 -12.02 -15.49 -4.90
N ASP A 95 -10.85 -15.51 -5.56
CA ASP A 95 -10.63 -16.25 -6.80
C ASP A 95 -9.85 -17.56 -6.64
N HIS A 96 -9.36 -17.83 -5.41
CA HIS A 96 -8.67 -19.05 -5.01
C HIS A 96 -7.30 -19.23 -5.67
N ASP A 97 -6.57 -18.13 -5.89
CA ASP A 97 -5.20 -18.15 -6.43
C ASP A 97 -4.11 -18.25 -5.34
N GLY A 98 -4.50 -18.13 -4.07
CA GLY A 98 -3.61 -18.19 -2.91
C GLY A 98 -3.09 -16.83 -2.43
N LEU A 99 -3.46 -15.73 -3.06
CA LEU A 99 -3.33 -14.37 -2.55
C LEU A 99 -4.58 -13.99 -1.77
N SER A 100 -4.42 -13.20 -0.71
CA SER A 100 -5.58 -12.62 -0.05
C SER A 100 -6.05 -11.37 -0.79
N ASP A 101 -7.34 -11.05 -0.68
CA ASP A 101 -7.94 -9.86 -1.29
C ASP A 101 -7.22 -8.57 -0.86
N LEU A 102 -6.67 -8.52 0.37
CA LEU A 102 -5.81 -7.40 0.81
C LEU A 102 -4.50 -7.33 0.02
N ALA A 103 -3.85 -8.48 -0.20
CA ALA A 103 -2.62 -8.54 -0.97
C ALA A 103 -2.87 -8.09 -2.41
N GLU A 104 -4.01 -8.49 -2.98
CA GLU A 104 -4.43 -8.07 -4.32
C GLU A 104 -4.75 -6.59 -4.42
N TRP A 105 -5.51 -6.06 -3.45
CA TRP A 105 -5.76 -4.62 -3.34
C TRP A 105 -4.44 -3.84 -3.23
N CYS A 106 -3.49 -4.31 -2.41
CA CYS A 106 -2.17 -3.70 -2.29
C CYS A 106 -1.41 -3.76 -3.62
N CYS A 107 -1.46 -4.90 -4.32
CA CYS A 107 -0.76 -5.11 -5.58
C CYS A 107 -1.43 -4.42 -6.78
N GLY A 108 -2.70 -4.03 -6.65
CA GLY A 108 -3.51 -3.54 -7.76
C GLY A 108 -3.94 -4.65 -8.72
N THR A 109 -4.01 -5.89 -8.26
CA THR A 109 -4.47 -7.02 -9.07
C THR A 109 -5.98 -7.19 -8.99
N ASP A 110 -6.52 -8.13 -9.75
CA ASP A 110 -7.96 -8.32 -9.91
C ASP A 110 -8.39 -9.55 -9.10
N PRO A 111 -9.15 -9.36 -8.01
CA PRO A 111 -9.51 -10.40 -7.04
C PRO A 111 -10.57 -11.38 -7.52
N MET A 112 -10.98 -11.27 -8.79
CA MET A 112 -11.88 -12.20 -9.42
C MET A 112 -11.18 -13.03 -10.51
N HIS A 113 -9.87 -12.84 -10.70
CA HIS A 113 -9.12 -13.41 -11.81
C HIS A 113 -7.79 -14.01 -11.36
N PRO A 114 -7.68 -15.35 -11.23
CA PRO A 114 -6.50 -16.03 -10.67
C PRO A 114 -5.19 -15.85 -11.46
N GLY A 115 -5.28 -15.27 -12.66
CA GLY A 115 -4.14 -14.94 -13.50
C GLY A 115 -3.57 -13.54 -13.23
N SER A 116 -4.32 -12.70 -12.53
CA SER A 116 -3.98 -11.34 -12.15
C SER A 116 -3.28 -11.39 -10.80
N CYS A 117 -1.97 -11.67 -10.82
CA CYS A 117 -1.19 -11.76 -9.59
C CYS A 117 0.17 -11.09 -9.79
N LEU A 118 0.71 -10.49 -8.72
CA LEU A 118 2.05 -9.94 -8.76
C LEU A 118 3.05 -11.09 -8.86
N ARG A 119 3.60 -11.28 -10.06
CA ARG A 119 4.60 -12.32 -10.31
C ARG A 119 5.71 -11.83 -11.22
N ALA A 120 6.89 -12.43 -11.04
CA ALA A 120 7.97 -12.30 -11.99
C ALA A 120 7.56 -12.95 -13.32
N LEU A 121 7.66 -12.18 -14.41
CA LEU A 121 7.35 -12.62 -15.78
C LEU A 121 8.58 -13.20 -16.46
N LEU A 122 9.75 -12.58 -16.25
CA LEU A 122 11.02 -13.04 -16.81
C LEU A 122 12.13 -12.82 -15.79
N CYS A 123 12.93 -13.86 -15.57
CA CYS A 123 14.16 -13.77 -14.79
C CYS A 123 15.30 -14.29 -15.66
N ARG A 124 16.27 -13.42 -15.98
CA ARG A 124 17.41 -13.76 -16.83
C ARG A 124 18.72 -13.48 -16.09
N ARG A 125 19.61 -14.46 -16.12
CA ARG A 125 21.00 -14.28 -15.70
C ARG A 125 21.85 -13.99 -16.92
N SER A 126 22.70 -13.00 -16.83
CA SER A 126 23.69 -12.59 -17.81
C SER A 126 25.05 -12.53 -17.14
N ASP A 127 26.07 -13.15 -17.73
CA ASP A 127 27.43 -13.16 -17.18
C ASP A 127 28.08 -11.76 -17.21
N THR A 128 27.55 -10.84 -18.03
CA THR A 128 28.06 -9.47 -18.17
C THR A 128 27.19 -8.40 -17.53
N GLU A 129 25.88 -8.63 -17.42
CA GLU A 129 24.90 -7.62 -16.93
C GLU A 129 24.34 -7.96 -15.54
N GLY A 130 24.55 -9.17 -15.03
CA GLY A 130 24.05 -9.63 -13.74
C GLY A 130 22.70 -10.35 -13.86
N PHE A 131 21.79 -10.14 -12.92
CA PHE A 131 20.46 -10.78 -12.91
C PHE A 131 19.36 -9.75 -13.13
N SER A 132 18.66 -9.86 -14.26
CA SER A 132 17.52 -9.02 -14.61
C SER A 132 16.21 -9.76 -14.31
N MET A 133 15.28 -9.03 -13.71
CA MET A 133 13.93 -9.48 -13.40
C MET A 133 12.94 -8.51 -14.02
N THR A 134 11.90 -9.04 -14.63
CA THR A 134 10.75 -8.30 -15.14
C THR A 134 9.50 -8.82 -14.45
N TRP A 135 8.60 -7.94 -14.03
CA TRP A 135 7.33 -8.29 -13.40
C TRP A 135 6.18 -7.43 -13.92
N ALA A 136 4.95 -7.92 -13.75
CA ALA A 136 3.74 -7.17 -14.09
C ALA A 136 3.61 -5.94 -13.17
N SER A 137 3.24 -4.79 -13.76
CA SER A 137 3.23 -3.50 -13.08
C SER A 137 1.94 -2.73 -13.32
N GLU A 138 1.45 -2.08 -12.26
CA GLU A 138 0.18 -1.35 -12.26
C GLU A 138 0.38 0.14 -11.98
N THR A 139 -0.46 0.98 -12.58
CA THR A 139 -0.37 2.44 -12.40
C THR A 139 -0.47 2.82 -10.91
N ASN A 140 0.20 3.92 -10.52
CA ASN A 140 0.18 4.45 -9.16
C ASN A 140 0.71 3.48 -8.08
N ARG A 141 1.54 2.50 -8.45
CA ARG A 141 2.32 1.69 -7.52
C ARG A 141 3.77 2.13 -7.46
N MET A 142 4.41 1.84 -6.33
CA MET A 142 5.85 1.85 -6.19
C MET A 142 6.30 0.46 -5.78
N TYR A 143 7.48 0.08 -6.22
CA TYR A 143 8.04 -1.23 -5.96
C TYR A 143 9.37 -1.12 -5.21
N ALA A 144 9.64 -2.11 -4.38
CA ALA A 144 10.96 -2.38 -3.83
C ALA A 144 11.45 -3.73 -4.33
N VAL A 145 12.77 -3.85 -4.51
CA VAL A 145 13.42 -5.14 -4.75
C VAL A 145 14.39 -5.40 -3.63
N ASP A 146 14.18 -6.49 -2.91
CA ASP A 146 15.09 -6.97 -1.89
C ASP A 146 15.81 -8.23 -2.35
N ARG A 147 17.00 -8.46 -1.79
CA ARG A 147 17.86 -9.61 -2.02
C ARG A 147 18.25 -10.26 -0.71
N PHE A 148 18.13 -11.57 -0.63
CA PHE A 148 18.65 -12.39 0.46
C PHE A 148 19.81 -13.25 -0.05
N LEU A 149 20.99 -13.09 0.55
CA LEU A 149 22.13 -13.97 0.28
C LEU A 149 22.01 -15.22 1.16
N GLU A 150 22.36 -16.39 0.63
CA GLU A 150 22.23 -17.65 1.37
C GLU A 150 23.00 -17.62 2.72
N PHE A 151 22.45 -18.29 3.74
CA PHE A 151 23.12 -18.45 5.02
C PHE A 151 24.45 -19.23 4.84
N PRO A 152 25.56 -18.83 5.48
CA PRO A 152 25.70 -17.82 6.54
C PRO A 152 26.08 -16.41 6.05
N VAL A 153 25.99 -16.13 4.74
CA VAL A 153 26.42 -14.82 4.18
C VAL A 153 25.49 -13.70 4.62
N SER A 154 24.20 -13.99 4.79
CA SER A 154 23.23 -13.05 5.34
C SER A 154 22.17 -13.78 6.18
N ASP A 155 21.57 -13.06 7.11
CA ASP A 155 20.45 -13.48 7.96
C ASP A 155 19.15 -12.71 7.65
N SER A 156 19.18 -11.80 6.67
CA SER A 156 18.08 -10.87 6.38
C SER A 156 18.03 -10.43 4.92
N PHE A 157 16.87 -9.95 4.48
CA PHE A 157 16.71 -9.37 3.15
C PHE A 157 17.33 -7.96 3.12
N GLN A 158 18.22 -7.70 2.17
CA GLN A 158 18.78 -6.39 1.87
C GLN A 158 17.98 -5.73 0.75
N THR A 159 17.46 -4.53 0.97
CA THR A 159 16.82 -3.73 -0.09
C THR A 159 17.87 -3.22 -1.07
N LEU A 160 17.70 -3.56 -2.36
CA LEU A 160 18.54 -3.09 -3.47
C LEU A 160 18.04 -1.76 -4.03
N ILE A 161 16.72 -1.62 -4.13
CA ILE A 161 16.03 -0.41 -4.55
C ILE A 161 14.69 -0.33 -3.84
N ASP A 162 14.30 0.88 -3.47
CA ASP A 162 12.98 1.25 -2.97
C ASP A 162 12.42 2.41 -3.80
N HIS A 163 11.13 2.73 -3.60
CA HIS A 163 10.41 3.79 -4.29
C HIS A 163 10.53 3.75 -5.82
N LEU A 164 10.69 2.55 -6.42
CA LEU A 164 10.78 2.39 -7.87
C LEU A 164 9.40 2.65 -8.48
N PRO A 165 9.21 3.72 -9.27
CA PRO A 165 7.89 4.03 -9.82
C PRO A 165 7.42 2.94 -10.78
N ALA A 166 6.12 2.64 -10.75
CA ALA A 166 5.51 1.74 -11.72
C ALA A 166 5.64 2.26 -13.16
N THR A 167 5.99 1.36 -14.08
CA THR A 167 6.01 1.57 -15.54
C THR A 167 5.12 0.54 -16.23
N PRO A 168 3.78 0.64 -16.14
CA PRO A 168 2.89 -0.36 -16.74
C PRO A 168 3.14 -0.54 -18.25
N PRO A 169 3.00 -1.77 -18.78
CA PRO A 169 2.48 -2.97 -18.09
C PRO A 169 3.54 -3.75 -17.31
N VAL A 170 4.83 -3.38 -17.40
CA VAL A 170 5.93 -4.16 -16.81
C VAL A 170 7.05 -3.27 -16.25
N ASN A 171 7.54 -3.62 -15.06
CA ASN A 171 8.78 -3.05 -14.54
C ASN A 171 9.93 -4.04 -14.77
N GLU A 172 11.13 -3.50 -14.96
CA GLU A 172 12.37 -4.26 -15.03
C GLU A 172 13.38 -3.70 -14.00
N PHE A 173 14.11 -4.59 -13.35
CA PHE A 173 15.26 -4.24 -12.51
C PHE A 173 16.40 -5.23 -12.74
N THR A 174 17.63 -4.72 -12.75
CA THR A 174 18.85 -5.53 -12.91
C THR A 174 19.75 -5.37 -11.71
N ASP A 175 20.04 -6.49 -11.03
CA ASP A 175 21.11 -6.57 -10.03
C ASP A 175 22.43 -6.91 -10.74
N SER A 176 23.29 -5.91 -10.94
CA SER A 176 24.60 -6.10 -11.58
C SER A 176 25.67 -6.73 -10.68
N TYR A 177 25.38 -6.98 -9.40
CA TYR A 177 26.37 -7.41 -8.41
C TYR A 177 26.26 -8.89 -8.01
N THR A 178 25.36 -9.65 -8.62
CA THR A 178 25.14 -11.05 -8.25
C THR A 178 26.11 -12.02 -8.91
N THR A 179 27.14 -12.40 -8.15
CA THR A 179 28.00 -13.56 -8.45
C THR A 179 27.52 -14.84 -7.76
N ASN A 180 26.82 -14.71 -6.63
CA ASN A 180 26.41 -15.81 -5.75
C ASN A 180 24.93 -16.20 -5.90
N LYS A 181 24.58 -17.41 -5.44
CA LYS A 181 23.19 -17.83 -5.30
C LYS A 181 22.49 -16.94 -4.27
N CYS A 182 21.32 -16.42 -4.64
CA CYS A 182 20.54 -15.50 -3.82
C CYS A 182 19.06 -15.65 -4.15
N PHE A 183 18.22 -15.19 -3.22
CA PHE A 183 16.78 -15.07 -3.42
C PHE A 183 16.42 -13.60 -3.59
N TYR A 184 15.42 -13.33 -4.43
CA TYR A 184 14.88 -11.99 -4.62
C TYR A 184 13.44 -11.96 -4.15
N ARG A 185 13.03 -10.80 -3.64
CA ARG A 185 11.65 -10.48 -3.29
C ARG A 185 11.30 -9.14 -3.89
N ILE A 186 10.28 -9.12 -4.73
CA ILE A 186 9.65 -7.89 -5.21
C ILE A 186 8.52 -7.57 -4.25
N ARG A 187 8.45 -6.34 -3.76
CA ARG A 187 7.38 -5.85 -2.89
C ARG A 187 6.70 -4.67 -3.55
N VAL A 188 5.39 -4.55 -3.35
CA VAL A 188 4.69 -3.30 -3.57
C VAL A 188 4.78 -2.49 -2.30
N GLU A 189 5.16 -1.23 -2.44
CA GLU A 189 5.22 -0.30 -1.32
C GLU A 189 3.82 0.25 -1.07
N THR A 190 3.33 0.04 0.14
CA THR A 190 2.09 0.64 0.63
C THR A 190 2.45 1.91 1.41
N GLU A 191 1.82 3.03 1.03
CA GLU A 191 1.90 4.30 1.76
C GLU A 191 1.05 4.32 3.04
#